data_AF-A0A6F8YRM6-F1
#
_entry.id   AF-A0A6F8YRM6-F1
#
_cell.length_a   1.000
_cell.length_b   1.000
_cell.length_c   1.000
_cell.angle_alpha   90.00
_cell.angle_beta   90.00
_cell.angle_gamma   90.00
#
_symmetry.space_group_name_H-M   'P 1'
#
loop_
_entity.id
_entity.type
_entity.pdbx_description
1 polymer ?
#
loop_
_entity_poly.entity_id
_entity_poly.type
_entity_poly.pdbx_seq_one_letter_code
_entity_poly.pdbx_strand_id
1 'polypeptide(L)'
;MVGVPITYEAVVDGIRVGVSRAKGVALAPEDITDSTPLWSADELGQPCLALDSLDVLELIVFLEDEYGWDLPESSIDAYDCKSVGDLATMVIEHMRGKP
;
A
#
# COMPACT_ATOMS: atom_id res chain seq x y z
N MET A 1 -5.18 -17.50 14.40
CA MET A 1 -5.08 -16.74 13.15
C MET A 1 -4.31 -17.60 12.16
N VAL A 2 -4.93 -17.98 11.05
CA VAL A 2 -4.21 -18.62 9.94
C VAL A 2 -3.46 -17.48 9.27
N GLY A 3 -2.12 -17.47 9.34
CA GLY A 3 -1.33 -16.42 8.71
C GLY A 3 -1.61 -16.42 7.21
N VAL A 4 -2.05 -15.27 6.68
CA VAL A 4 -2.23 -15.10 5.24
C VAL A 4 -0.86 -15.31 4.58
N PRO A 5 -0.73 -16.23 3.61
CA PRO A 5 0.53 -16.43 2.93
C PRO A 5 0.97 -15.13 2.26
N ILE A 6 2.19 -14.69 2.55
CA ILE A 6 2.72 -13.43 2.04
C ILE A 6 3.23 -13.62 0.61
N THR A 7 2.29 -13.55 -0.34
CA THR A 7 2.58 -13.47 -1.78
C THR A 7 2.42 -12.03 -2.24
N TYR A 8 3.10 -11.68 -3.34
CA TYR A 8 2.99 -10.33 -3.91
C TYR A 8 1.53 -9.98 -4.25
N GLU A 9 0.81 -10.91 -4.85
CA GLU A 9 -0.61 -10.74 -5.18
C GLU A 9 -1.47 -10.53 -3.93
N ALA A 10 -1.25 -11.30 -2.87
CA ALA A 10 -1.98 -11.13 -1.62
C ALA A 10 -1.73 -9.76 -0.99
N VAL A 11 -0.50 -9.26 -1.04
CA VAL A 11 -0.14 -7.94 -0.54
C VAL A 11 -0.78 -6.83 -1.36
N VAL A 12 -0.72 -6.91 -2.69
CA VAL A 12 -1.40 -5.94 -3.58
C VAL A 12 -2.90 -5.94 -3.33
N ASP A 13 -3.53 -7.09 -3.17
CA ASP A 13 -4.96 -7.18 -2.85
C ASP A 13 -5.28 -6.61 -1.46
N GLY A 14 -4.41 -6.85 -0.47
CA GLY A 14 -4.51 -6.23 0.85
C GLY A 14 -4.46 -4.71 0.77
N ILE A 15 -3.52 -4.17 -0.01
CA ILE A 15 -3.39 -2.73 -0.27
C ILE A 15 -4.67 -2.20 -0.95
N ARG A 16 -5.18 -2.86 -2.00
CA ARG A 16 -6.44 -2.46 -2.66
C ARG A 16 -7.59 -2.36 -1.68
N VAL A 17 -7.74 -3.36 -0.81
CA VAL A 17 -8.79 -3.36 0.22
C VAL A 17 -8.60 -2.21 1.21
N GLY A 18 -7.38 -1.99 1.70
CA GLY A 18 -7.09 -0.91 2.64
C GLY A 18 -7.33 0.47 2.04
N VAL A 19 -6.84 0.69 0.83
CA VAL A 19 -7.02 1.92 0.06
C VAL A 19 -8.49 2.18 -0.25
N SER A 20 -9.29 1.15 -0.57
CA SER A 20 -10.73 1.30 -0.77
C SER A 20 -11.50 1.72 0.48
N ARG A 21 -10.89 1.54 1.66
CA ARG A 21 -11.43 1.95 2.97
C ARG A 21 -10.91 3.32 3.40
N ALA A 22 -9.75 3.75 2.89
CA ALA A 22 -9.20 5.08 3.11
C ALA A 22 -10.12 6.15 2.51
N LYS A 23 -10.31 7.25 3.22
CA LYS A 23 -11.23 8.31 2.79
C LYS A 23 -10.55 9.20 1.76
N GLY A 24 -11.06 9.23 0.53
CA GLY A 24 -10.65 10.21 -0.47
C GLY A 24 -10.06 9.62 -1.74
N VAL A 25 -9.86 8.29 -1.79
CA VAL A 25 -9.44 7.61 -3.01
C VAL A 25 -10.60 7.59 -4.01
N ALA A 26 -10.37 8.20 -5.17
CA ALA A 26 -11.36 8.27 -6.25
C ALA A 26 -11.28 7.09 -7.24
N LEU A 27 -10.32 6.19 -7.07
CA LEU A 27 -10.14 5.02 -7.93
C LEU A 27 -10.94 3.82 -7.40
N ALA A 28 -11.56 3.10 -8.33
CA ALA A 28 -12.17 1.81 -8.01
C ALA A 28 -11.07 0.76 -7.75
N PRO A 29 -11.28 -0.21 -6.86
CA PRO A 29 -10.28 -1.24 -6.54
C PRO A 29 -9.73 -1.97 -7.77
N GLU A 30 -10.56 -2.19 -8.79
CA GLU A 30 -10.20 -2.79 -10.07
C GLU A 30 -9.24 -1.96 -10.94
N ASP A 31 -9.21 -0.65 -10.74
CA ASP A 31 -8.34 0.28 -11.48
C ASP A 31 -6.98 0.48 -10.78
N ILE A 32 -6.82 -0.06 -9.57
CA ILE A 32 -5.57 0.01 -8.80
C ILE A 32 -4.65 -1.13 -9.26
N THR A 33 -3.52 -0.77 -9.85
CA THR A 33 -2.46 -1.67 -10.31
C THR A 33 -1.18 -1.47 -9.51
N ASP A 34 -0.21 -2.34 -9.71
CA ASP A 34 1.14 -2.19 -9.14
C ASP A 34 1.80 -0.85 -9.52
N SER A 35 1.49 -0.35 -10.71
CA SER A 35 2.04 0.88 -11.27
C SER A 35 1.28 2.13 -10.81
N THR A 36 0.17 1.99 -10.07
CA THR A 36 -0.61 3.11 -9.56
C THR A 36 0.21 3.91 -8.55
N PRO A 37 0.45 5.22 -8.77
CA PRO A 37 1.15 6.06 -7.81
C PRO A 37 0.35 6.21 -6.51
N LEU A 38 1.04 6.13 -5.37
CA LEU A 38 0.45 6.39 -4.05
C LEU A 38 0.15 7.87 -3.86
N TRP A 39 1.10 8.71 -4.29
CA TRP A 39 1.08 10.15 -4.09
C TRP A 39 0.54 10.85 -5.33
N SER A 40 0.01 12.06 -5.13
CA SER A 40 -0.32 12.96 -6.24
C SER A 40 0.96 13.25 -7.05
N ALA A 41 1.04 12.73 -8.27
CA ALA A 41 2.11 13.07 -9.19
C ALA A 41 1.82 14.41 -9.88
N ASP A 42 2.86 15.20 -10.15
CA ASP A 42 2.75 16.46 -10.91
C ASP A 42 2.35 16.25 -12.38
N GLU A 43 2.31 15.01 -12.87
CA GLU A 43 1.90 14.67 -14.24
C GLU A 43 0.37 14.60 -14.37
N LEU A 44 -0.17 15.67 -14.96
CA LEU A 44 -1.57 15.79 -15.38
C LEU A 44 -2.03 14.60 -16.23
N GLY A 45 -2.82 13.72 -15.62
CA GLY A 45 -3.64 12.73 -16.33
C GLY A 45 -3.42 11.27 -15.95
N GLN A 46 -2.43 10.96 -15.09
CA GLN A 46 -2.31 9.60 -14.56
C GLN A 46 -3.21 9.39 -13.33
N PRO A 47 -4.05 8.32 -13.31
CA PRO A 47 -4.79 7.95 -12.12
C PRO A 47 -3.82 7.58 -10.99
N CYS A 48 -4.00 8.21 -9.83
CA CYS A 48 -3.22 7.96 -8.61
C CYS A 48 -4.15 7.85 -7.40
N LEU A 49 -3.62 7.30 -6.30
CA LEU A 49 -4.37 7.21 -5.04
C LEU A 49 -4.47 8.56 -4.32
N ALA A 50 -3.53 9.46 -4.56
CA ALA A 50 -3.44 10.78 -3.95
C ALA A 50 -3.48 10.72 -2.41
N LEU A 51 -2.86 9.70 -1.81
CA LEU A 51 -2.82 9.51 -0.36
C LEU A 51 -2.04 10.66 0.29
N ASP A 52 -2.58 11.21 1.36
CA ASP A 52 -1.81 12.04 2.28
C ASP A 52 -1.11 11.19 3.36
N SER A 53 -0.36 11.84 4.25
CA SER A 53 0.36 11.14 5.32
C SER A 53 -0.57 10.39 6.29
N LEU A 54 -1.79 10.89 6.51
CA LEU A 54 -2.77 10.26 7.38
C LEU A 54 -3.39 9.06 6.68
N ASP A 55 -3.72 9.18 5.40
CA ASP A 55 -4.25 8.06 4.60
C ASP A 55 -3.26 6.89 4.55
N VAL A 56 -1.96 7.20 4.40
CA VAL A 56 -0.90 6.18 4.45
C VAL A 56 -0.81 5.52 5.81
N LEU A 57 -0.92 6.29 6.90
CA LEU A 57 -0.92 5.73 8.25
C LEU A 57 -2.14 4.83 8.48
N GLU A 58 -3.33 5.24 8.04
CA GLU A 58 -4.55 4.41 8.13
C GLU A 58 -4.41 3.12 7.32
N LEU A 59 -3.79 3.18 6.13
CA LEU A 59 -3.49 2.00 5.33
C LEU A 59 -2.53 1.05 6.06
N ILE A 60 -1.45 1.57 6.65
CA ILE A 60 -0.47 0.75 7.37
C ILE A 60 -1.14 0.06 8.56
N VAL A 61 -1.84 0.81 9.41
CA VAL A 61 -2.57 0.27 10.56
C VAL A 61 -3.56 -0.80 10.13
N PHE A 62 -4.27 -0.60 9.01
CA PHE A 62 -5.16 -1.61 8.47
C PHE A 62 -4.42 -2.89 8.07
N LEU A 63 -3.31 -2.78 7.34
CA LEU A 63 -2.53 -3.93 6.88
C LEU A 63 -1.94 -4.72 8.06
N GLU A 64 -1.51 -4.02 9.11
CA GLU A 64 -1.01 -4.61 10.35
C GLU A 64 -2.10 -5.32 11.15
N ASP A 65 -3.25 -4.68 11.37
CA ASP A 65 -4.34 -5.25 12.18
C ASP A 65 -5.04 -6.43 11.48
N GLU A 66 -5.32 -6.29 10.17
CA GLU A 66 -6.05 -7.31 9.42
C GLU A 66 -5.17 -8.51 9.02
N TYR A 67 -3.93 -8.26 8.62
CA TYR A 67 -3.07 -9.29 8.05
C TYR A 67 -1.84 -9.66 8.90
N GLY A 68 -1.53 -8.86 9.94
CA GLY A 68 -0.35 -9.07 10.77
C GLY A 68 0.97 -8.75 10.06
N TRP A 69 0.94 -7.92 9.02
CA TRP A 69 2.14 -7.50 8.29
C TRP A 69 2.76 -6.30 8.97
N ASP A 70 3.81 -6.51 9.74
CA ASP A 70 4.59 -5.45 10.40
C ASP A 70 5.29 -4.59 9.34
N LEU A 71 5.01 -3.28 9.31
CA LEU A 71 5.46 -2.39 8.24
C LEU A 71 6.36 -1.29 8.80
N PRO A 72 7.48 -0.96 8.11
CA PRO A 72 8.34 0.12 8.54
C PRO A 72 7.72 1.48 8.15
N GLU A 73 6.80 2.00 8.97
CA GLU A 73 6.14 3.31 8.77
C GLU A 73 7.13 4.42 8.41
N SER A 74 8.30 4.42 9.07
CA SER A 74 9.35 5.43 8.86
C SER A 74 10.07 5.36 7.50
N SER A 75 9.87 4.27 6.75
CA SER A 75 10.47 4.05 5.43
C SER A 75 9.49 4.32 4.29
N ILE A 76 8.23 4.63 4.59
CA ILE A 76 7.21 4.93 3.59
C ILE A 76 7.19 6.44 3.38
N ASP A 77 7.88 6.89 2.34
CA ASP A 77 7.84 8.27 1.89
C ASP A 77 7.74 8.37 0.36
N ALA A 78 7.48 9.59 -0.13
CA ALA A 78 7.29 9.87 -1.55
C ALA A 78 8.54 9.70 -2.42
N TYR A 79 9.72 9.52 -1.83
CA TYR A 79 10.96 9.28 -2.54
C TYR A 79 11.25 7.79 -2.72
N ASP A 80 11.05 6.99 -1.66
CA ASP A 80 11.41 5.58 -1.63
C ASP A 80 10.24 4.63 -1.91
N CYS A 81 8.99 5.08 -1.74
CA CYS A 81 7.78 4.29 -1.96
C CYS A 81 6.78 5.06 -2.83
N LYS A 82 6.84 4.94 -4.17
CA LYS A 82 6.07 5.81 -5.07
C LYS A 82 4.77 5.20 -5.55
N SER A 83 4.72 3.88 -5.63
CA SER A 83 3.62 3.12 -6.22
C SER A 83 3.13 2.01 -5.30
N VAL A 84 1.95 1.46 -5.61
CA VAL A 84 1.42 0.27 -4.94
C VAL A 84 2.40 -0.89 -5.01
N GLY A 85 3.11 -1.05 -6.12
CA GLY A 85 4.12 -2.09 -6.31
C GLY A 85 5.37 -1.87 -5.46
N ASP A 86 5.78 -0.61 -5.24
CA ASP A 86 6.88 -0.29 -4.31
C ASP A 86 6.49 -0.64 -2.87
N LEU A 87 5.27 -0.27 -2.46
CA LEU A 87 4.74 -0.64 -1.15
C LEU A 87 4.65 -2.15 -0.99
N ALA A 88 4.13 -2.86 -1.98
CA ALA A 88 4.01 -4.32 -1.94
C ALA A 88 5.39 -5.01 -1.86
N THR A 89 6.37 -4.50 -2.59
CA THR A 89 7.75 -4.99 -2.53
C THR A 89 8.35 -4.75 -1.15
N MET A 90 8.18 -3.55 -0.59
CA MET A 90 8.64 -3.20 0.75
C MET A 90 8.04 -4.12 1.83
N VAL A 91 6.72 -4.36 1.78
CA VAL A 91 6.03 -5.28 2.69
C VAL A 91 6.67 -6.67 2.64
N ILE A 92 6.87 -7.21 1.43
CA ILE A 92 7.44 -8.55 1.24
C ILE A 92 8.89 -8.62 1.72
N GLU A 93 9.71 -7.64 1.37
CA GLU A 93 11.11 -7.60 1.76
C GLU A 93 11.26 -7.49 3.28
N HIS A 94 10.48 -6.61 3.91
CA HIS A 94 10.47 -6.45 5.37
C HIS A 94 10.08 -7.75 6.08
N MET A 95 8.99 -8.38 5.62
CA MET A 95 8.46 -9.60 6.21
C MET A 95 9.33 -10.84 5.93
N ARG A 96 10.12 -10.85 4.84
CA ARG A 96 11.11 -11.90 4.55
C ARG A 96 12.43 -11.71 5.29
N GLY A 97 12.80 -10.46 5.61
CA GLY A 97 14.04 -10.10 6.29
C GLY A 97 13.96 -10.15 7.82
N LYS A 98 12.77 -10.37 8.39
CA LYS A 98 12.57 -10.50 9.83
C LYS A 98 13.08 -11.88 10.31
N PRO A 99 13.99 -11.96 11.29
CA PRO A 99 14.38 -13.22 11.93
C PRO A 99 13.25 -13.84 12.76
#